data_AF-A0A524H7R3-F1
#
_entry.id   AF-A0A524H7R3-F1
#
_cell.length_a   1.000
_cell.length_b   1.000
_cell.length_c   1.000
_cell.angle_alpha   90.00
_cell.angle_beta   90.00
_cell.angle_gamma   90.00
#
_symmetry.space_group_name_H-M   'P 1'
#
loop_
_entity.id
_entity.type
_entity.pdbx_description
1 polymer ?
#
loop_
_entity_poly.entity_id
_entity_poly.type
_entity_poly.pdbx_seq_one_letter_code
_entity_poly.pdbx_strand_id
1 'polypeptide(L)'
;MWCASTGTRCRWSTGAGIGPRMHFGRRIVTPLLERGSAMGLWGQAATPETAEAVLRRRLDALGMPPFRGFATHTNRTVLLSITARGVLRMHRGYAWAPDRVLSAIVKYVRPGTRRATRRSAEREFLTFPVEVHAPPVRQSRRGVERPRAGDEAIHVRLAEMHRRLNMQHFGGAMPAIRFRLSSRMRTRLGELAVDARSGKPLEIALGRTHLKHGWAEVEQTVLHEMVHQWQAESALPVDHGAVFRRKARAVGIEPSARRHLGHGGPRRTVD
;
A
#
# COMPACT_ATOMS: atom_id res chain seq x y z
N MET A 1 9.64 -19.46 -21.07
CA MET A 1 8.95 -20.70 -20.63
C MET A 1 8.59 -20.56 -19.15
N TRP A 2 7.36 -20.96 -18.76
CA TRP A 2 6.80 -21.34 -17.44
C TRP A 2 7.65 -21.23 -16.13
N CYS A 3 7.13 -20.94 -14.92
CA CYS A 3 5.85 -20.39 -14.43
C CYS A 3 5.96 -20.04 -12.89
N ALA A 4 4.80 -20.00 -12.21
CA ALA A 4 4.54 -19.79 -10.77
C ALA A 4 4.59 -18.33 -10.27
N SER A 5 3.40 -17.71 -10.26
CA SER A 5 3.10 -16.40 -9.67
C SER A 5 2.01 -16.61 -8.62
N THR A 6 2.34 -16.47 -7.34
CA THR A 6 1.37 -16.43 -6.23
C THR A 6 0.81 -15.01 -6.05
N GLY A 7 -0.34 -14.90 -5.38
CA GLY A 7 -1.09 -13.66 -5.21
C GLY A 7 -0.36 -12.54 -4.45
N THR A 8 -0.98 -11.36 -4.43
CA THR A 8 -0.47 -10.12 -3.80
C THR A 8 0.78 -9.55 -4.47
N ARG A 9 0.58 -8.70 -5.50
CA ARG A 9 1.68 -7.94 -6.14
C ARG A 9 2.20 -6.83 -5.21
N CYS A 10 3.09 -7.17 -4.28
CA CYS A 10 3.96 -6.20 -3.61
C CYS A 10 4.87 -5.54 -4.66
N ARG A 11 4.51 -4.33 -5.11
CA ARG A 11 5.30 -3.55 -6.08
C ARG A 11 6.30 -2.67 -5.33
N TRP A 12 7.58 -2.91 -5.61
CA TRP A 12 8.71 -2.10 -5.15
C TRP A 12 8.67 -0.70 -5.76
N SER A 13 9.14 0.31 -5.01
CA SER A 13 9.33 1.68 -5.48
C SER A 13 10.69 2.24 -5.04
N THR A 14 11.54 2.53 -6.02
CA THR A 14 12.78 3.29 -5.85
C THR A 14 12.47 4.79 -5.99
N GLY A 15 13.08 5.63 -5.15
CA GLY A 15 12.90 7.08 -5.19
C GLY A 15 14.12 7.85 -4.70
N ALA A 16 14.63 8.72 -5.58
CA ALA A 16 15.51 9.87 -5.28
C ALA A 16 14.67 11.17 -5.37
N GLY A 17 15.07 12.38 -4.95
CA GLY A 17 16.22 12.89 -4.17
C GLY A 17 15.75 13.60 -2.88
N ILE A 18 16.53 14.28 -2.00
CA ILE A 18 17.46 15.43 -2.18
C ILE A 18 16.65 16.71 -2.54
N GLY A 19 16.83 17.93 -1.97
CA GLY A 19 17.88 18.49 -1.08
C GLY A 19 17.38 19.18 0.23
N PRO A 20 18.00 20.29 0.75
CA PRO A 20 17.99 20.57 2.21
C PRO A 20 17.73 22.03 2.73
N ARG A 21 17.54 22.14 4.06
CA ARG A 21 18.07 23.15 5.04
C ARG A 21 17.54 24.62 5.20
N MET A 22 17.54 25.03 6.49
CA MET A 22 17.74 26.37 7.11
C MET A 22 16.55 27.22 7.62
N HIS A 23 16.88 28.00 8.67
CA HIS A 23 16.07 28.59 9.76
C HIS A 23 15.31 29.89 9.48
N PHE A 24 14.26 30.14 10.28
CA PHE A 24 13.99 31.30 11.19
C PHE A 24 12.71 30.93 11.99
N GLY A 25 12.44 31.29 13.25
CA GLY A 25 13.19 32.04 14.25
C GLY A 25 12.26 32.97 15.06
N ARG A 26 11.91 32.66 16.32
CA ARG A 26 11.69 33.64 17.41
C ARG A 26 11.45 32.99 18.77
N ARG A 27 11.97 33.65 19.82
CA ARG A 27 11.81 33.37 21.24
C ARG A 27 10.56 34.07 21.78
N ILE A 28 9.91 33.50 22.80
CA ILE A 28 9.31 34.23 23.93
C ILE A 28 9.72 33.48 25.21
N VAL A 29 9.93 34.21 26.32
CA VAL A 29 10.78 33.81 27.45
C VAL A 29 10.06 34.10 28.79
N THR A 30 9.73 33.04 29.55
CA THR A 30 9.43 32.98 31.02
C THR A 30 8.36 33.96 31.58
N PRO A 31 8.02 34.04 32.92
CA PRO A 31 8.51 33.38 34.16
C PRO A 31 7.66 32.16 34.61
N LEU A 32 8.20 31.15 35.30
CA LEU A 32 8.66 31.06 36.70
C LEU A 32 7.51 30.97 37.74
N LEU A 33 7.36 29.79 38.33
CA LEU A 33 6.94 29.60 39.73
C LEU A 33 7.67 28.37 40.28
N GLU A 34 8.23 28.50 41.48
CA GLU A 34 9.20 27.56 42.06
C GLU A 34 8.58 26.58 43.08
N ARG A 35 9.41 25.61 43.50
CA ARG A 35 9.44 24.85 44.77
C ARG A 35 8.56 23.60 44.86
N GLY A 36 9.25 22.50 45.18
CA GLY A 36 8.67 21.17 45.37
C GLY A 36 9.75 20.09 45.40
N SER A 37 10.79 20.26 46.24
CA SER A 37 11.83 19.25 46.40
C SER A 37 11.25 17.96 46.97
N ALA A 38 11.30 16.88 46.18
CA ALA A 38 11.05 15.53 46.63
C ALA A 38 12.17 14.61 46.10
N MET A 39 13.28 14.54 46.84
CA MET A 39 14.20 13.41 46.74
C MET A 39 13.46 12.16 47.21
N GLY A 40 13.22 11.22 46.30
CA GLY A 40 12.45 10.03 46.59
C GLY A 40 12.43 9.07 45.41
N LEU A 41 13.53 8.33 45.24
CA LEU A 41 13.64 7.02 44.56
C LEU A 41 12.49 6.64 43.61
N TRP A 42 12.33 7.37 42.51
CA TRP A 42 11.59 6.86 41.36
C TRP A 42 12.47 5.80 40.70
N GLY A 43 12.21 4.54 41.02
CA GLY A 43 12.81 3.41 40.31
C GLY A 43 12.63 3.62 38.82
N GLN A 44 13.71 3.44 38.05
CA GLN A 44 13.67 3.61 36.60
C GLN A 44 12.73 2.56 36.00
N ALA A 45 11.47 2.91 35.86
CA ALA A 45 10.51 2.13 35.10
C ALA A 45 11.01 2.08 33.66
N ALA A 46 11.69 0.98 33.31
CA ALA A 46 12.19 0.74 31.97
C ALA A 46 11.06 1.02 30.99
N THR A 47 11.26 1.96 30.07
CA THR A 47 10.22 2.31 29.10
C THR A 47 9.82 1.04 28.37
N PRO A 48 8.51 0.71 28.29
CA PRO A 48 8.07 -0.58 27.80
C PRO A 48 8.62 -0.77 26.39
N GLU A 49 9.43 -1.82 26.23
CA GLU A 49 10.25 -1.98 25.03
C GLU A 49 9.37 -1.90 23.78
N THR A 50 9.68 -0.94 22.91
CA THR A 50 8.82 -0.71 21.75
C THR A 50 8.74 -1.97 20.91
N ALA A 51 7.58 -2.26 20.32
CA ALA A 51 7.41 -3.42 19.43
C ALA A 51 8.44 -3.46 18.28
N GLU A 52 9.00 -2.30 17.91
CA GLU A 52 10.11 -2.17 16.98
C GLU A 52 11.43 -2.71 17.54
N ALA A 53 11.79 -2.36 18.78
CA ALA A 53 12.97 -2.87 19.47
C ALA A 53 12.87 -4.38 19.77
N VAL A 54 11.71 -4.85 20.27
CA VAL A 54 11.44 -6.29 20.49
C VAL A 54 11.64 -7.08 19.19
N LEU A 55 11.04 -6.59 18.10
CA LEU A 55 11.15 -7.23 16.78
C LEU A 55 12.59 -7.19 16.27
N ARG A 56 13.29 -6.07 16.41
CA ARG A 56 14.70 -5.92 16.00
C ARG A 56 15.58 -6.94 16.71
N ARG A 57 15.53 -7.01 18.05
CA ARG A 57 16.30 -7.98 18.85
C ARG A 57 16.04 -9.43 18.42
N ARG A 58 14.76 -9.81 18.25
CA ARG A 58 14.39 -11.17 17.84
C ARG A 58 14.90 -11.52 16.43
N LEU A 59 14.87 -10.58 15.50
CA LEU A 59 15.42 -10.77 14.16
C LEU A 59 16.95 -10.89 14.17
N ASP A 60 17.65 -10.05 14.94
CA ASP A 60 19.10 -10.12 15.08
C ASP A 60 19.54 -11.47 15.69
N ALA A 61 18.84 -11.95 16.74
CA ALA A 61 19.08 -13.27 17.33
C ALA A 61 18.87 -14.44 16.36
N LEU A 62 18.03 -14.28 15.33
CA LEU A 62 17.80 -15.26 14.26
C LEU A 62 18.76 -15.10 13.06
N GLY A 63 19.81 -14.28 13.19
CA GLY A 63 20.83 -14.08 12.14
C GLY A 63 20.34 -13.24 10.97
N MET A 64 19.60 -12.16 11.25
CA MET A 64 19.25 -11.14 10.27
C MET A 64 20.52 -10.51 9.66
N PRO A 65 20.68 -10.45 8.32
CA PRO A 65 21.80 -9.75 7.71
C PRO A 65 21.79 -8.24 8.06
N PRO A 66 22.96 -7.57 8.05
CA PRO A 66 23.05 -6.16 8.40
C PRO A 66 22.32 -5.27 7.38
N PHE A 67 21.55 -4.31 7.90
CA PHE A 67 20.89 -3.24 7.13
C PHE A 67 21.31 -1.88 7.65
N ARG A 68 21.29 -0.85 6.79
CA ARG A 68 21.65 0.54 7.17
C ARG A 68 20.66 1.18 8.15
N GLY A 69 19.52 0.53 8.39
CA GLY A 69 18.53 0.93 9.38
C GLY A 69 17.38 -0.06 9.44
N PHE A 70 16.56 0.07 10.47
CA PHE A 70 15.33 -0.68 10.68
C PHE A 70 14.21 0.32 10.97
N ALA A 71 12.98 0.02 10.52
CA ALA A 71 11.79 0.81 10.87
C ALA A 71 10.52 -0.03 10.73
N THR A 72 9.56 0.15 11.62
CA THR A 72 8.24 -0.49 11.52
C THR A 72 7.19 0.41 10.86
N HIS A 73 6.13 -0.21 10.33
CA HIS A 73 4.95 0.48 9.81
C HIS A 73 3.69 -0.38 9.98
N THR A 74 2.51 0.21 9.84
CA THR A 74 1.21 -0.49 9.84
C THR A 74 0.49 -0.41 8.48
N ASN A 75 1.26 -0.53 7.39
CA ASN A 75 0.72 -0.54 6.02
C ASN A 75 0.28 -1.94 5.61
N ARG A 76 -1.03 -2.11 5.36
CA ARG A 76 -1.69 -3.37 4.97
C ARG A 76 -1.18 -3.98 3.65
N THR A 77 -0.62 -3.16 2.75
CA THR A 77 -0.24 -3.56 1.37
C THR A 77 1.23 -3.90 1.19
N VAL A 78 2.09 -3.45 2.12
CA VAL A 78 3.53 -3.67 2.09
C VAL A 78 3.90 -4.20 3.46
N LEU A 79 4.19 -5.50 3.55
CA LEU A 79 4.52 -6.16 4.82
C LEU A 79 6.03 -6.11 5.12
N LEU A 80 6.84 -6.05 4.08
CA LEU A 80 8.30 -6.10 4.10
C LEU A 80 8.83 -5.33 2.89
N SER A 81 9.79 -4.42 3.08
CA SER A 81 10.48 -3.75 1.98
C SER A 81 11.89 -3.33 2.38
N ILE A 82 12.79 -3.26 1.41
CA ILE A 82 14.13 -2.68 1.58
C ILE A 82 14.18 -1.41 0.72
N THR A 83 14.50 -0.28 1.34
CA THR A 83 14.62 0.99 0.62
C THR A 83 15.90 1.05 -0.21
N ALA A 84 15.96 1.95 -1.21
CA ALA A 84 17.19 2.22 -1.95
C ALA A 84 18.39 2.67 -1.07
N ARG A 85 18.12 3.14 0.16
CA ARG A 85 19.14 3.49 1.16
C ARG A 85 19.50 2.31 2.10
N GLY A 86 19.09 1.08 1.78
CA GLY A 86 19.43 -0.11 2.58
C GLY A 86 18.73 -0.21 3.94
N VAL A 87 17.67 0.58 4.17
CA VAL A 87 16.83 0.47 5.38
C VAL A 87 15.78 -0.62 5.19
N LEU A 88 15.73 -1.58 6.11
CA LEU A 88 14.69 -2.61 6.18
C LEU A 88 13.44 -2.03 6.85
N ARG A 89 12.29 -2.19 6.20
CA ARG A 89 10.99 -1.74 6.70
C ARG A 89 10.04 -2.92 6.83
N MET A 90 9.41 -3.07 7.99
CA MET A 90 8.60 -4.24 8.34
C MET A 90 7.24 -3.87 8.93
N HIS A 91 6.25 -4.74 8.74
CA HIS A 91 4.98 -4.59 9.43
C HIS A 91 5.17 -4.76 10.94
N ARG A 92 4.71 -3.78 11.73
CA ARG A 92 4.84 -3.79 13.20
C ARG A 92 4.24 -5.05 13.82
N GLY A 93 3.19 -5.59 13.20
CA GLY A 93 2.53 -6.83 13.62
C GLY A 93 3.45 -8.06 13.69
N TYR A 94 4.60 -8.06 13.01
CA TYR A 94 5.58 -9.16 13.13
C TYR A 94 6.24 -9.23 14.52
N ALA A 95 6.16 -8.20 15.37
CA ALA A 95 6.67 -8.26 16.74
C ALA A 95 6.03 -9.40 17.57
N TRP A 96 4.80 -9.79 17.23
CA TRP A 96 4.05 -10.89 17.85
C TRP A 96 4.13 -12.21 17.06
N ALA A 97 4.89 -12.28 15.97
CA ALA A 97 5.01 -13.50 15.18
C ALA A 97 5.84 -14.57 15.91
N PRO A 98 5.57 -15.88 15.70
CA PRO A 98 6.43 -16.94 16.20
C PRO A 98 7.78 -16.96 15.46
N ASP A 99 8.84 -17.48 16.09
CA ASP A 99 10.20 -17.43 15.53
C ASP A 99 10.34 -18.18 14.19
N ARG A 100 9.46 -19.14 13.88
CA ARG A 100 9.40 -19.77 12.55
C ARG A 100 9.09 -18.76 11.43
N VAL A 101 8.20 -17.80 11.68
CA VAL A 101 7.81 -16.74 10.74
C VAL A 101 8.94 -15.71 10.62
N LEU A 102 9.55 -15.33 11.74
CA LEU A 102 10.71 -14.42 11.74
C LEU A 102 11.92 -15.05 11.02
N SER A 103 12.16 -16.34 11.23
CA SER A 103 13.17 -17.12 10.52
C SER A 103 12.90 -17.21 9.02
N ALA A 104 11.63 -17.30 8.61
CA ALA A 104 11.25 -17.21 7.20
C ALA A 104 11.59 -15.83 6.62
N ILE A 105 11.31 -14.74 7.34
CA ILE A 105 11.67 -13.38 6.91
C ILE A 105 13.20 -13.25 6.76
N VAL A 106 13.99 -13.73 7.73
CA VAL A 106 15.47 -13.76 7.63
C VAL A 106 15.94 -14.54 6.39
N LYS A 107 15.41 -15.75 6.15
CA LYS A 107 15.72 -16.56 4.96
C LYS A 107 15.37 -15.82 3.66
N TYR A 108 14.23 -15.13 3.63
CA TYR A 108 13.74 -14.40 2.45
C TYR A 108 14.65 -13.21 2.08
N VAL A 109 15.01 -12.36 3.05
CA VAL A 109 15.81 -11.15 2.82
C VAL A 109 17.30 -11.42 2.63
N ARG A 110 17.80 -12.59 3.05
CA ARG A 110 19.21 -12.96 2.90
C ARG A 110 19.64 -12.93 1.42
N PRO A 111 20.77 -12.26 1.09
CA PRO A 111 21.37 -12.30 -0.24
C PRO A 111 21.72 -13.74 -0.65
N GLY A 112 21.74 -14.03 -1.96
CA GLY A 112 22.07 -15.37 -2.47
C GLY A 112 21.01 -16.47 -2.25
N THR A 113 19.98 -16.27 -1.43
CA THR A 113 18.93 -17.29 -1.19
C THR A 113 18.30 -17.79 -2.50
N ARG A 114 18.33 -19.11 -2.71
CA ARG A 114 17.76 -19.80 -3.87
C ARG A 114 16.28 -19.45 -4.05
N ARG A 115 15.81 -19.28 -5.30
CA ARG A 115 14.43 -18.83 -5.62
C ARG A 115 13.34 -19.71 -5.01
N ALA A 116 13.54 -21.03 -4.94
CA ALA A 116 12.59 -21.96 -4.31
C ALA A 116 12.47 -21.70 -2.80
N THR A 117 13.60 -21.62 -2.10
CA THR A 117 13.68 -21.28 -0.67
C THR A 117 13.05 -19.92 -0.38
N ARG A 118 13.32 -18.90 -1.21
CA ARG A 118 12.71 -17.57 -1.07
C ARG A 118 11.19 -17.61 -1.22
N ARG A 119 10.65 -18.31 -2.23
CA ARG A 119 9.20 -18.53 -2.40
C ARG A 119 8.56 -19.30 -1.23
N SER A 120 9.26 -20.29 -0.66
CA SER A 120 8.75 -21.05 0.49
C SER A 120 8.68 -20.17 1.74
N ALA A 121 9.72 -19.37 1.98
CA ALA A 121 9.78 -18.42 3.07
C ALA A 121 8.74 -17.29 2.94
N GLU A 122 8.52 -16.80 1.71
CA GLU A 122 7.47 -15.85 1.36
C GLU A 122 6.09 -16.35 1.75
N ARG A 123 5.74 -17.60 1.40
CA ARG A 123 4.47 -18.21 1.80
C ARG A 123 4.29 -18.23 3.33
N GLU A 124 5.30 -18.72 4.06
CA GLU A 124 5.24 -18.83 5.53
C GLU A 124 4.92 -17.49 6.21
N PHE A 125 5.63 -16.40 5.87
CA PHE A 125 5.39 -15.12 6.53
C PHE A 125 4.17 -14.36 6.03
N LEU A 126 3.70 -14.62 4.80
CA LEU A 126 2.47 -14.02 4.26
C LEU A 126 1.20 -14.61 4.88
N THR A 127 1.24 -15.84 5.40
CA THR A 127 0.13 -16.47 6.12
C THR A 127 -0.06 -15.92 7.54
N PHE A 128 0.93 -15.23 8.12
CA PHE A 128 0.83 -14.70 9.48
C PHE A 128 -0.07 -13.44 9.55
N PRO A 129 -1.11 -13.38 10.41
CA PRO A 129 -2.14 -12.35 10.39
C PRO A 129 -1.70 -11.04 11.09
N VAL A 130 -0.70 -10.36 10.54
CA VAL A 130 -0.08 -9.16 11.13
C VAL A 130 -1.06 -8.01 11.46
N GLU A 131 -2.18 -7.94 10.74
CA GLU A 131 -3.25 -6.95 10.90
C GLU A 131 -4.03 -7.07 12.22
N VAL A 132 -4.05 -8.28 12.80
CA VAL A 132 -4.67 -8.54 14.11
C VAL A 132 -3.82 -7.95 15.23
N HIS A 133 -2.49 -8.06 15.10
CA HIS A 133 -1.54 -7.68 16.14
C HIS A 133 -1.12 -6.20 16.09
N ALA A 134 -1.13 -5.59 14.91
CA ALA A 134 -0.89 -4.16 14.75
C ALA A 134 -1.83 -3.58 13.69
N PRO A 135 -3.09 -3.26 14.04
CA PRO A 135 -4.01 -2.66 13.09
C PRO A 135 -3.44 -1.34 12.53
N PRO A 136 -3.81 -0.95 11.30
CA PRO A 136 -3.43 0.34 10.75
C PRO A 136 -3.82 1.45 11.74
N VAL A 137 -2.85 2.29 12.09
CA VAL A 137 -3.14 3.51 12.87
C VAL A 137 -4.17 4.27 12.05
N ARG A 138 -5.38 4.46 12.59
CA ARG A 138 -6.49 5.12 11.90
C ARG A 138 -5.93 6.38 11.26
N GLN A 139 -5.89 6.42 9.92
CA GLN A 139 -5.27 7.55 9.23
C GLN A 139 -5.96 8.80 9.74
N SER A 140 -5.20 9.68 10.43
CA SER A 140 -5.76 10.91 10.97
C SER A 140 -6.51 11.64 9.86
N ARG A 141 -7.57 12.38 10.16
CA ARG A 141 -8.45 13.02 9.16
C ARG A 141 -7.72 13.88 8.11
N ARG A 142 -6.43 14.21 8.32
CA ARG A 142 -5.46 14.76 7.33
C ARG A 142 -5.21 13.86 6.10
N GLY A 143 -5.53 12.56 6.18
CA GLY A 143 -5.34 11.58 5.12
C GLY A 143 -6.42 11.65 4.03
N VAL A 144 -7.67 11.86 4.43
CA VAL A 144 -8.82 12.00 3.51
C VAL A 144 -8.66 13.30 2.73
N GLU A 145 -8.50 13.20 1.41
CA GLU A 145 -8.49 14.38 0.55
C GLU A 145 -9.89 14.98 0.57
N ARG A 146 -10.02 16.24 1.04
CA ARG A 146 -11.30 16.94 1.03
C ARG A 146 -11.82 17.02 -0.41
N PRO A 147 -13.12 16.76 -0.67
CA PRO A 147 -13.73 17.02 -1.96
C PRO A 147 -13.47 18.48 -2.37
N ARG A 148 -13.10 18.67 -3.63
CA ARG A 148 -12.92 19.98 -4.26
C ARG A 148 -14.24 20.41 -4.90
N ALA A 149 -14.46 21.71 -5.04
CA ALA A 149 -15.55 22.21 -5.88
C ALA A 149 -15.44 21.59 -7.29
N GLY A 150 -16.53 21.03 -7.80
CA GLY A 150 -16.57 20.28 -9.06
C GLY A 150 -16.36 18.77 -8.96
N ASP A 151 -15.92 18.23 -7.81
CA ASP A 151 -15.79 16.77 -7.64
C ASP A 151 -17.13 16.04 -7.68
N GLU A 152 -18.22 16.69 -7.27
CA GLU A 152 -19.56 16.07 -7.21
C GLU A 152 -20.03 15.59 -8.59
N ALA A 153 -19.88 16.41 -9.63
CA ALA A 153 -20.23 16.04 -11.00
C ALA A 153 -19.37 14.87 -11.52
N ILE A 154 -18.11 14.77 -11.06
CA ILE A 154 -17.21 13.65 -11.37
C ILE A 154 -17.68 12.38 -10.64
N HIS A 155 -18.08 12.49 -9.37
CA HIS A 155 -18.61 11.36 -8.59
C HIS A 155 -19.94 10.83 -9.15
N VAL A 156 -20.87 11.71 -9.52
CA VAL A 156 -22.12 11.35 -10.21
C VAL A 156 -21.80 10.60 -11.50
N ARG A 157 -20.98 11.18 -12.39
CA ARG A 157 -20.62 10.56 -13.67
C ARG A 157 -19.92 9.20 -13.52
N LEU A 158 -19.07 9.03 -12.50
CA LEU A 158 -18.43 7.75 -12.21
C LEU A 158 -19.42 6.70 -11.68
N ALA A 159 -20.39 7.09 -10.85
CA ALA A 159 -21.46 6.20 -10.39
C ALA A 159 -22.39 5.77 -11.53
N GLU A 160 -22.73 6.68 -12.44
CA GLU A 160 -23.50 6.38 -13.64
C GLU A 160 -22.75 5.45 -14.60
N MET A 161 -21.45 5.72 -14.82
CA MET A 161 -20.56 4.86 -15.60
C MET A 161 -20.47 3.45 -15.01
N HIS A 162 -20.27 3.33 -13.70
CA HIS A 162 -20.26 2.03 -12.99
C HIS A 162 -21.58 1.29 -13.19
N ARG A 163 -22.72 1.95 -12.96
CA ARG A 163 -24.05 1.36 -13.16
C ARG A 163 -24.25 0.86 -14.59
N ARG A 164 -23.88 1.66 -15.60
CA ARG A 164 -23.96 1.28 -17.02
C ARG A 164 -23.07 0.06 -17.34
N LEU A 165 -21.81 0.11 -16.94
CA LEU A 165 -20.85 -0.99 -17.17
C LEU A 165 -21.26 -2.27 -16.42
N ASN A 166 -21.86 -2.16 -15.24
CA ASN A 166 -22.36 -3.27 -14.46
C ASN A 166 -23.48 -4.00 -15.21
N MET A 167 -24.45 -3.26 -15.75
CA MET A 167 -25.49 -3.82 -16.63
C MET A 167 -24.88 -4.47 -17.88
N GLN A 168 -23.96 -3.77 -18.57
CA GLN A 168 -23.39 -4.22 -19.85
C GLN A 168 -22.48 -5.46 -19.74
N HIS A 169 -21.70 -5.58 -18.67
CA HIS A 169 -20.61 -6.56 -18.57
C HIS A 169 -20.72 -7.54 -17.39
N PHE A 170 -21.60 -7.28 -16.43
CA PHE A 170 -21.74 -8.05 -15.19
C PHE A 170 -23.21 -8.38 -14.86
N GLY A 171 -24.14 -8.15 -15.79
CA GLY A 171 -25.56 -8.48 -15.64
C GLY A 171 -26.28 -7.69 -14.55
N GLY A 172 -25.73 -6.54 -14.14
CA GLY A 172 -26.26 -5.73 -13.04
C GLY A 172 -25.97 -6.29 -11.64
N ALA A 173 -25.28 -7.43 -11.52
CA ALA A 173 -25.16 -8.19 -10.28
C ALA A 173 -24.25 -7.55 -9.20
N MET A 174 -23.38 -6.60 -9.56
CA MET A 174 -22.49 -5.97 -8.58
C MET A 174 -23.18 -4.83 -7.81
N PRO A 175 -23.02 -4.73 -6.49
CA PRO A 175 -23.47 -3.58 -5.72
C PRO A 175 -22.83 -2.27 -6.21
N ALA A 176 -23.56 -1.16 -6.02
CA ALA A 176 -23.01 0.18 -6.21
C ALA A 176 -21.84 0.42 -5.26
N ILE A 177 -20.76 1.01 -5.77
CA ILE A 177 -19.53 1.26 -5.02
C ILE A 177 -19.18 2.75 -5.02
N ARG A 178 -18.60 3.23 -3.91
CA ARG A 178 -18.16 4.62 -3.81
C ARG A 178 -16.87 4.84 -4.60
N PHE A 179 -16.76 6.00 -5.23
CA PHE A 179 -15.52 6.44 -5.86
C PHE A 179 -14.76 7.42 -4.96
N ARG A 180 -13.43 7.39 -4.99
CA ARG A 180 -12.55 8.37 -4.33
C ARG A 180 -11.52 8.95 -5.29
N LEU A 181 -11.39 10.27 -5.34
CA LEU A 181 -10.39 10.94 -6.16
C LEU A 181 -9.10 11.19 -5.36
N SER A 182 -7.95 10.85 -5.93
CA SER A 182 -6.63 10.94 -5.28
C SER A 182 -5.63 11.79 -6.06
N SER A 183 -5.16 12.87 -5.44
CA SER A 183 -4.00 13.64 -5.93
C SER A 183 -2.65 12.97 -5.69
N ARG A 184 -2.60 11.99 -4.77
CA ARG A 184 -1.35 11.33 -4.35
C ARG A 184 -1.03 10.07 -5.17
N MET A 185 -1.96 9.59 -5.98
CA MET A 185 -1.77 8.41 -6.83
C MET A 185 -0.85 8.76 -8.02
N ARG A 186 0.40 8.28 -7.99
CA ARG A 186 1.44 8.59 -9.00
C ARG A 186 1.87 7.41 -9.87
N THR A 187 1.60 6.17 -9.44
CA THR A 187 2.13 4.93 -10.05
C THR A 187 1.05 3.98 -10.56
N ARG A 188 -0.22 4.40 -10.44
CA ARG A 188 -1.44 3.69 -10.83
C ARG A 188 -2.45 4.72 -11.34
N LEU A 189 -3.43 4.27 -12.10
CA LEU A 189 -4.55 5.10 -12.60
C LEU A 189 -5.81 4.92 -11.75
N GLY A 190 -6.03 3.69 -11.27
CA GLY A 190 -7.01 3.34 -10.26
C GLY A 190 -6.50 2.29 -9.26
N GLU A 191 -7.31 2.04 -8.24
CA GLU A 191 -7.23 0.84 -7.38
C GLU A 191 -8.57 0.58 -6.67
N LEU A 192 -9.02 -0.67 -6.65
CA LEU A 192 -10.04 -1.15 -5.71
C LEU A 192 -9.47 -1.26 -4.29
N ALA A 193 -10.15 -0.65 -3.32
CA ALA A 193 -9.94 -0.93 -1.91
C ALA A 193 -10.92 -2.00 -1.41
N VAL A 194 -10.39 -3.02 -0.73
CA VAL A 194 -11.16 -4.07 -0.06
C VAL A 194 -10.92 -4.02 1.45
N ASP A 195 -11.92 -4.41 2.24
CA ASP A 195 -11.73 -4.62 3.67
C ASP A 195 -10.90 -5.88 3.92
N ALA A 196 -9.75 -5.74 4.59
CA ALA A 196 -8.82 -6.86 4.78
C ALA A 196 -9.28 -7.91 5.81
N ARG A 197 -10.45 -7.74 6.47
CA ARG A 197 -11.03 -8.79 7.33
C ARG A 197 -12.07 -9.63 6.59
N SER A 198 -12.95 -8.97 5.83
CA SER A 198 -14.10 -9.59 5.16
C SER A 198 -13.90 -9.84 3.66
N GLY A 199 -12.84 -9.28 3.06
CA GLY A 199 -12.60 -9.32 1.61
C GLY A 199 -13.52 -8.41 0.78
N LYS A 200 -14.54 -7.81 1.40
CA LYS A 200 -15.59 -7.04 0.69
C LYS A 200 -15.03 -5.74 0.07
N PRO A 201 -15.51 -5.34 -1.12
CA PRO A 201 -15.24 -4.03 -1.69
C PRO A 201 -15.66 -2.87 -0.78
N LEU A 202 -14.88 -1.78 -0.78
CA LEU A 202 -15.16 -0.57 -0.01
C LEU A 202 -15.33 0.68 -0.89
N GLU A 203 -14.40 0.86 -1.84
CA GLU A 203 -14.34 2.00 -2.76
C GLU A 203 -13.45 1.69 -3.96
N ILE A 204 -13.68 2.36 -5.09
CA ILE A 204 -12.73 2.46 -6.21
C ILE A 204 -12.06 3.83 -6.14
N ALA A 205 -10.74 3.85 -5.97
CA ALA A 205 -9.97 5.09 -6.01
C ALA A 205 -9.42 5.35 -7.41
N LEU A 206 -9.45 6.59 -7.89
CA LEU A 206 -8.89 7.03 -9.17
C LEU A 206 -7.91 8.20 -8.99
N GLY A 207 -6.86 8.23 -9.81
CA GLY A 207 -5.90 9.34 -9.82
C GLY A 207 -6.49 10.61 -10.45
N ARG A 208 -6.46 11.75 -9.76
CA ARG A 208 -6.96 13.04 -10.31
C ARG A 208 -6.28 13.45 -11.61
N THR A 209 -4.99 13.16 -11.76
CA THR A 209 -4.26 13.43 -13.01
C THR A 209 -4.79 12.59 -14.17
N HIS A 210 -5.23 11.36 -13.92
CA HIS A 210 -5.76 10.47 -14.95
C HIS A 210 -7.06 11.00 -15.56
N LEU A 211 -7.92 11.67 -14.78
CA LEU A 211 -9.15 12.30 -15.30
C LEU A 211 -8.89 13.30 -16.44
N LYS A 212 -7.68 13.88 -16.50
CA LYS A 212 -7.27 14.79 -17.59
C LYS A 212 -7.02 14.09 -18.93
N HIS A 213 -6.93 12.77 -18.95
CA HIS A 213 -6.67 11.98 -20.15
C HIS A 213 -7.93 11.76 -21.02
N GLY A 214 -9.09 12.23 -20.55
CA GLY A 214 -10.37 12.04 -21.22
C GLY A 214 -11.12 10.81 -20.75
N TRP A 215 -12.45 10.86 -20.92
CA TRP A 215 -13.36 9.90 -20.29
C TRP A 215 -13.28 8.48 -20.86
N ALA A 216 -12.81 8.30 -22.10
CA ALA A 216 -12.60 6.98 -22.68
C ALA A 216 -11.48 6.19 -21.96
N GLU A 217 -10.35 6.84 -21.59
CA GLU A 217 -9.33 6.17 -20.80
C GLU A 217 -9.80 5.92 -19.35
N VAL A 218 -10.59 6.85 -18.78
CA VAL A 218 -11.19 6.66 -17.44
C VAL A 218 -12.15 5.47 -17.44
N GLU A 219 -12.96 5.29 -18.48
CA GLU A 219 -13.88 4.16 -18.61
C GLU A 219 -13.16 2.81 -18.64
N GLN A 220 -12.05 2.72 -19.38
CA GLN A 220 -11.18 1.54 -19.39
C GLN A 220 -10.61 1.23 -18.00
N THR A 221 -10.17 2.26 -17.26
CA THR A 221 -9.69 2.10 -15.88
C THR A 221 -10.82 1.71 -14.92
N VAL A 222 -12.01 2.30 -15.02
CA VAL A 222 -13.17 1.93 -14.20
C VAL A 222 -13.57 0.48 -14.46
N LEU A 223 -13.63 0.05 -15.72
CA LEU A 223 -13.94 -1.33 -16.08
C LEU A 223 -12.87 -2.32 -15.56
N HIS A 224 -11.59 -1.92 -15.55
CA HIS A 224 -10.50 -2.69 -14.92
C HIS A 224 -10.68 -2.87 -13.41
N GLU A 225 -10.98 -1.80 -12.68
CA GLU A 225 -11.25 -1.89 -11.24
C GLU A 225 -12.58 -2.62 -10.93
N MET A 226 -13.55 -2.59 -11.84
CA MET A 226 -14.79 -3.39 -11.76
C MET A 226 -14.55 -4.89 -11.96
N VAL A 227 -13.57 -5.31 -12.76
CA VAL A 227 -13.16 -6.73 -12.80
C VAL A 227 -12.56 -7.15 -11.46
N HIS A 228 -11.83 -6.27 -10.77
CA HIS A 228 -11.39 -6.53 -9.39
C HIS A 228 -12.56 -6.54 -8.40
N GLN A 229 -13.57 -5.67 -8.55
CA GLN A 229 -14.77 -5.70 -7.71
C GLN A 229 -15.48 -7.05 -7.88
N TRP A 230 -15.71 -7.48 -9.12
CA TRP A 230 -16.31 -8.78 -9.44
C TRP A 230 -15.55 -9.95 -8.81
N GLN A 231 -14.22 -9.94 -8.78
CA GLN A 231 -13.44 -10.96 -8.06
C GLN A 231 -13.80 -10.97 -6.57
N ALA A 232 -13.78 -9.82 -5.91
CA ALA A 232 -14.06 -9.70 -4.48
C ALA A 232 -15.50 -10.13 -4.12
N GLU A 233 -16.50 -9.66 -4.86
CA GLU A 233 -17.92 -10.06 -4.65
C GLU A 233 -18.15 -11.55 -4.93
N SER A 234 -17.36 -12.16 -5.84
CA SER A 234 -17.40 -13.60 -6.12
C SER A 234 -16.54 -14.45 -5.17
N ALA A 235 -16.03 -13.87 -4.08
CA ALA A 235 -15.08 -14.49 -3.14
C ALA A 235 -13.80 -15.07 -3.80
N LEU A 236 -13.37 -14.51 -4.93
CA LEU A 236 -12.16 -14.88 -5.66
C LEU A 236 -10.96 -14.04 -5.20
N PRO A 237 -9.71 -14.56 -5.33
CA PRO A 237 -8.51 -13.76 -5.11
C PRO A 237 -8.47 -12.51 -6.00
N VAL A 238 -8.29 -11.34 -5.39
CA VAL A 238 -8.19 -10.05 -6.08
C VAL A 238 -6.76 -9.85 -6.60
N ASP A 239 -6.49 -10.39 -7.78
CA ASP A 239 -5.21 -10.26 -8.48
C ASP A 239 -5.37 -10.28 -10.01
N HIS A 240 -4.28 -10.08 -10.76
CA HIS A 240 -4.24 -10.23 -12.23
C HIS A 240 -4.02 -11.68 -12.69
N GLY A 241 -4.56 -12.66 -11.96
CA GLY A 241 -4.44 -14.09 -12.19
C GLY A 241 -5.22 -14.60 -13.40
N ALA A 242 -5.29 -15.92 -13.59
CA ALA A 242 -5.95 -16.50 -14.77
C ALA A 242 -7.44 -16.11 -14.87
N VAL A 243 -8.12 -16.01 -13.73
CA VAL A 243 -9.53 -15.63 -13.64
C VAL A 243 -9.75 -14.18 -14.05
N PHE A 244 -8.95 -13.24 -13.51
CA PHE A 244 -8.94 -11.85 -13.98
C PHE A 244 -8.70 -11.75 -15.48
N ARG A 245 -7.66 -12.42 -16.00
CA ARG A 245 -7.31 -12.32 -17.42
C ARG A 245 -8.40 -12.86 -18.34
N ARG A 246 -9.17 -13.85 -17.89
CA ARG A 246 -10.37 -14.34 -18.61
C ARG A 246 -11.48 -13.30 -18.59
N LYS A 247 -11.84 -12.75 -17.42
CA LYS A 247 -12.91 -11.75 -17.30
C LYS A 247 -12.56 -10.44 -18.00
N ALA A 248 -11.32 -9.96 -17.88
CA ALA A 248 -10.79 -8.78 -18.58
C ALA A 248 -11.03 -8.85 -20.09
N ARG A 249 -10.61 -9.95 -20.74
CA ARG A 249 -10.88 -10.16 -22.17
C ARG A 249 -12.37 -10.24 -22.49
N ALA A 250 -13.16 -10.91 -21.65
CA ALA A 250 -14.60 -11.02 -21.83
C ALA A 250 -15.36 -9.68 -21.68
N VAL A 251 -14.75 -8.67 -21.03
CA VAL A 251 -15.28 -7.30 -20.96
C VAL A 251 -14.53 -6.32 -21.88
N GLY A 252 -13.67 -6.81 -22.77
CA GLY A 252 -13.00 -5.99 -23.78
C GLY A 252 -11.82 -5.15 -23.30
N ILE A 253 -11.23 -5.45 -22.14
CA ILE A 253 -10.07 -4.72 -21.60
C ILE A 253 -8.79 -5.56 -21.61
N GLU A 254 -7.65 -4.89 -21.81
CA GLU A 254 -6.34 -5.54 -21.82
C GLU A 254 -5.96 -6.06 -20.42
N PRO A 255 -5.62 -7.35 -20.24
CA PRO A 255 -5.28 -7.97 -18.94
C PRO A 255 -4.02 -7.44 -18.19
N SER A 256 -3.54 -6.23 -18.50
CA SER A 256 -2.25 -5.69 -18.07
C SER A 256 -2.36 -4.28 -17.47
N ALA A 257 -2.16 -4.17 -16.15
CA ALA A 257 -1.98 -2.90 -15.44
C ALA A 257 -0.55 -2.29 -15.65
N ARG A 258 -0.13 -2.16 -16.92
CA ARG A 258 1.15 -1.55 -17.34
C ARG A 258 1.02 -0.84 -18.70
N ARG A 259 0.74 0.47 -18.68
CA ARG A 259 1.30 1.39 -19.68
C ARG A 259 2.61 1.99 -19.15
N HIS A 260 3.54 2.29 -20.04
CA HIS A 260 4.70 3.12 -19.71
C HIS A 260 4.21 4.53 -19.35
N LEU A 261 4.75 5.13 -18.28
CA LEU A 261 4.62 6.57 -18.02
C LEU A 261 5.58 7.33 -18.94
N GLY A 262 5.35 7.22 -20.25
CA GLY A 262 6.14 7.91 -21.27
C GLY A 262 6.03 9.42 -21.07
N HIS A 263 7.15 10.06 -20.74
CA HIS A 263 7.24 11.52 -20.80
C HIS A 263 7.27 11.93 -22.28
N GLY A 264 6.09 12.26 -22.81
CA GLY A 264 5.95 12.88 -24.13
C GLY A 264 6.44 14.33 -24.08
N GLY A 265 7.76 14.53 -24.11
CA GLY A 265 8.33 15.82 -24.49
C GLY A 265 8.19 16.02 -25.99
N PRO A 266 7.84 17.22 -26.48
CA PRO A 266 7.73 17.46 -27.92
C PRO A 266 9.10 17.30 -28.58
N ARG A 267 9.16 16.51 -29.65
CA ARG A 267 10.30 16.56 -30.57
C ARG A 267 10.26 17.92 -31.24
N ARG A 268 11.31 18.72 -31.06
CA ARG A 268 11.57 19.83 -31.97
C ARG A 268 11.94 19.22 -33.31
N THR A 269 11.23 19.58 -34.37
CA THR A 269 11.82 19.53 -35.70
C THR A 269 13.00 20.49 -35.71
N VAL A 270 14.11 20.03 -36.27
CA VAL A 270 15.23 20.89 -36.65
C VAL A 270 15.15 20.92 -38.17
N ASP A 271 14.85 22.10 -38.69
CA ASP A 271 15.18 22.47 -40.06
C ASP A 271 16.65 22.94 -40.10
#